data_AF-W9GXE4-F1
#
_entry.id   AF-W9GXE4-F1
#
_cell.length_a   1.000
_cell.length_b   1.000
_cell.length_c   1.000
_cell.angle_alpha   90.00
_cell.angle_beta   90.00
_cell.angle_gamma   90.00
#
_symmetry.space_group_name_H-M   'P 1'
#
loop_
_entity.id
_entity.type
_entity.pdbx_description
1 polymer ?
#
loop_
_entity_poly.entity_id
_entity_poly.type
_entity_poly.pdbx_seq_one_letter_code
_entity_poly.pdbx_strand_id
1 'polypeptide(L)'
;MAMMAPLENVAANAVPVQPDIWIKRFPQLEPVLSGLGDRGRYDVYETTKLETWSKGRVAIVGDSAHAMPPTLAQGAGCAMMNALGLAVALDEHESVEEALKHWEERERPLTDHTRRRAAGRHTAAGQRHGLG
;
A
#
# COMPACT_ATOMS: atom_id res chain seq x y z
N MET A 1 9.81 -5.12 -10.75
CA MET A 1 8.75 -4.46 -11.55
C MET A 1 7.41 -4.90 -10.99
N ALA A 2 6.45 -4.00 -10.84
CA ALA A 2 5.08 -4.34 -10.44
C ALA A 2 4.16 -4.16 -11.64
N MET A 3 3.35 -5.17 -11.93
CA MET A 3 2.33 -5.14 -12.98
C MET A 3 0.97 -5.35 -12.32
N MET A 4 -0.07 -4.70 -12.84
CA MET A 4 -1.42 -4.77 -12.27
C MET A 4 -2.40 -5.10 -13.40
N ALA A 5 -3.24 -6.10 -13.18
CA ALA A 5 -4.38 -6.41 -14.03
C ALA A 5 -5.66 -6.36 -13.19
N PRO A 6 -6.83 -6.17 -13.83
CA PRO A 6 -8.11 -6.29 -13.13
C PRO A 6 -8.23 -7.65 -12.43
N LEU A 7 -8.95 -7.70 -11.30
CA LEU A 7 -9.09 -8.93 -10.50
C LEU A 7 -9.74 -10.07 -11.30
N GLU A 8 -10.64 -9.72 -12.22
CA GLU A 8 -11.31 -10.65 -13.13
C GLU A 8 -10.38 -11.29 -14.18
N ASN A 9 -9.18 -10.73 -14.43
CA ASN A 9 -8.23 -11.28 -15.40
C ASN A 9 -7.35 -12.36 -14.75
N VAL A 10 -7.94 -13.53 -14.52
CA VAL A 10 -7.29 -14.68 -13.87
C VAL A 10 -5.97 -15.06 -14.56
N ALA A 11 -5.91 -15.00 -15.90
CA ALA A 11 -4.72 -15.37 -16.66
C ALA A 11 -3.56 -14.39 -16.47
N ALA A 12 -3.83 -13.08 -16.43
CA ALA A 12 -2.83 -12.06 -16.16
C ALA A 12 -2.35 -12.06 -14.69
N ASN A 13 -3.21 -12.51 -13.77
CA ASN A 13 -2.96 -12.61 -12.34
C ASN A 13 -2.35 -13.96 -11.91
N ALA A 14 -2.13 -14.89 -12.84
CA ALA A 14 -1.65 -16.23 -12.54
C ALA A 14 -0.20 -16.25 -12.03
N VAL A 15 0.11 -17.23 -11.17
CA VAL A 15 1.47 -17.58 -10.73
C VAL A 15 1.71 -19.07 -11.04
N PRO A 16 2.79 -19.45 -11.74
CA PRO A 16 3.83 -18.58 -12.31
C PRO A 16 3.29 -17.57 -13.34
N VAL A 17 3.95 -16.41 -13.43
CA VAL A 17 3.54 -15.33 -14.34
C VAL A 17 3.64 -15.83 -15.78
N GLN A 18 2.62 -15.57 -16.59
CA GLN A 18 2.60 -15.90 -18.02
C GLN A 18 3.10 -14.70 -18.84
N PRO A 19 4.38 -14.68 -19.30
CA PRO A 19 4.98 -13.48 -19.90
C PRO A 19 4.30 -13.07 -21.20
N ASP A 20 3.83 -14.04 -21.99
CA ASP A 20 3.20 -13.80 -23.31
C ASP A 20 1.97 -12.90 -23.22
N ILE A 21 1.17 -13.04 -22.15
CA ILE A 21 -0.01 -12.20 -21.91
C ILE A 21 0.40 -10.73 -21.73
N TRP A 22 1.49 -10.51 -21.00
CA TRP A 22 2.01 -9.17 -20.72
C TRP A 22 2.76 -8.60 -21.92
N ILE A 23 3.56 -9.40 -22.62
CA ILE A 23 4.30 -9.01 -23.84
C ILE A 23 3.32 -8.59 -24.94
N LYS A 24 2.23 -9.34 -25.14
CA LYS A 24 1.20 -8.97 -26.12
C LYS A 24 0.64 -7.57 -25.88
N ARG A 25 0.52 -7.15 -24.61
CA ARG A 25 0.01 -5.82 -24.24
C ARG A 25 1.12 -4.75 -24.21
N PHE A 26 2.35 -5.13 -23.86
CA PHE A 26 3.51 -4.26 -23.65
C PHE A 26 4.76 -4.84 -24.35
N PRO A 27 4.81 -4.87 -25.69
CA PRO A 27 5.89 -5.53 -26.44
C PRO A 27 7.26 -4.93 -26.15
N GLN A 28 7.33 -3.63 -25.82
CA GLN A 28 8.56 -2.96 -25.43
C GLN A 28 9.22 -3.51 -24.15
N LEU A 29 8.48 -4.27 -23.34
CA LEU A 29 8.99 -4.87 -22.10
C LEU A 29 9.48 -6.31 -22.29
N GLU A 30 9.41 -6.87 -23.50
CA GLU A 30 9.83 -8.25 -23.81
C GLU A 30 11.21 -8.61 -23.26
N PRO A 31 12.28 -7.80 -23.40
CA PRO A 31 13.61 -8.17 -22.88
C PRO A 31 13.64 -8.40 -21.37
N VAL A 32 12.74 -7.74 -20.62
CA VAL A 32 12.63 -7.87 -19.16
C VAL A 32 11.67 -8.98 -18.79
N LEU A 33 10.55 -9.11 -19.50
CA LEU A 33 9.49 -10.09 -19.23
C LEU A 33 9.94 -11.53 -19.54
N SER A 34 10.70 -11.74 -20.61
CA SER A 34 11.20 -13.06 -20.98
C SER A 34 12.20 -13.64 -19.97
N GLY A 35 12.80 -12.79 -19.13
CA GLY A 35 13.76 -13.19 -18.08
C GLY A 35 13.14 -13.48 -16.71
N LEU A 36 11.81 -13.35 -16.54
CA LEU A 36 11.17 -13.44 -15.22
C LEU A 36 11.29 -14.85 -14.61
N GLY A 37 11.14 -15.90 -15.44
CA GLY A 37 11.00 -17.28 -14.97
C GLY A 37 9.85 -17.44 -13.97
N ASP A 38 9.95 -18.42 -13.06
CA ASP A 38 8.90 -18.71 -12.07
C ASP A 38 8.92 -17.81 -10.82
N ARG A 39 9.61 -16.65 -10.89
CA ARG A 39 9.84 -15.76 -9.73
C ARG A 39 8.69 -14.77 -9.47
N GLY A 40 7.55 -14.98 -10.11
CA GLY A 40 6.37 -14.12 -9.94
C GLY A 40 5.69 -14.32 -8.60
N ARG A 41 5.17 -13.23 -8.02
CA ARG A 41 4.27 -13.25 -6.86
C ARG A 41 2.99 -12.50 -7.23
N TYR A 42 1.86 -13.04 -6.80
CA TYR A 42 0.56 -12.37 -6.90
C TYR A 42 0.06 -12.06 -5.49
N ASP A 43 -0.13 -10.78 -5.20
CA ASP A 43 -0.66 -10.31 -3.93
C ASP A 43 -1.92 -9.50 -4.17
N VAL A 44 -2.97 -9.81 -3.42
CA VAL A 44 -4.21 -9.02 -3.42
C VAL A 44 -4.02 -7.85 -2.47
N TYR A 45 -4.37 -6.65 -2.92
CA TYR A 45 -4.31 -5.46 -2.08
C TYR A 45 -5.53 -5.38 -1.17
N GLU A 46 -5.29 -5.26 0.12
CA GLU A 46 -6.32 -4.94 1.12
C GLU A 46 -6.07 -3.54 1.70
N THR A 47 -7.14 -2.87 2.14
CA THR A 47 -7.04 -1.58 2.82
C THR A 47 -7.54 -1.73 4.24
N THR A 48 -6.83 -1.17 5.21
CA THR A 48 -7.16 -1.28 6.64
C THR A 48 -7.32 0.11 7.22
N LYS A 49 -8.36 0.30 8.03
CA LYS A 49 -8.56 1.52 8.82
C LYS A 49 -9.02 1.13 10.21
N LEU A 50 -8.23 1.46 11.21
CA LEU A 50 -8.59 1.27 12.61
C LEU A 50 -9.25 2.53 13.20
N GLU A 51 -10.06 2.32 14.23
CA GLU A 51 -10.65 3.41 15.02
C GLU A 51 -9.61 4.10 15.91
N THR A 52 -8.68 3.34 16.49
CA THR A 52 -7.49 3.83 17.22
C THR A 52 -6.26 3.03 16.81
N TRP A 53 -5.06 3.62 16.95
CA TRP A 53 -3.78 2.98 16.63
C TRP A 53 -3.05 2.47 17.87
N SER A 54 -3.55 2.78 19.06
CA SER A 54 -2.94 2.39 20.32
C SER A 54 -3.97 1.97 21.38
N LYS A 55 -3.50 1.16 22.34
CA LYS A 55 -4.23 0.81 23.56
C LYS A 55 -3.25 0.43 24.67
N GLY A 56 -3.32 1.14 25.81
CA GLY A 56 -2.33 0.97 26.89
C GLY A 56 -0.93 1.30 26.36
N ARG A 57 -0.02 0.33 26.41
CA ARG A 57 1.37 0.48 25.94
C ARG A 57 1.65 -0.17 24.58
N VAL A 58 0.59 -0.52 23.85
CA VAL A 58 0.67 -1.18 22.55
C VAL A 58 0.29 -0.19 21.45
N ALA A 59 1.11 -0.12 20.41
CA ALA A 59 0.85 0.64 19.19
C ALA A 59 0.94 -0.26 17.96
N ILE A 60 0.14 0.05 16.95
CA ILE A 60 0.09 -0.65 15.66
C ILE A 60 0.56 0.31 14.58
N VAL A 61 1.47 -0.12 13.71
CA VAL A 61 2.10 0.73 12.68
C VAL A 61 2.14 0.04 11.31
N GLY A 62 2.18 0.83 10.24
CA GLY A 62 2.26 0.31 8.88
C GLY A 62 0.92 -0.24 8.39
N ASP A 63 0.98 -1.25 7.53
CA ASP A 63 -0.21 -1.82 6.90
C ASP A 63 -1.23 -2.34 7.92
N SER A 64 -0.77 -2.83 9.07
CA SER A 64 -1.62 -3.28 10.17
C SER A 64 -2.52 -2.18 10.76
N ALA A 65 -2.14 -0.90 10.65
CA ALA A 65 -2.94 0.23 11.11
C ALA A 65 -3.64 0.98 9.97
N HIS A 66 -3.00 1.05 8.80
CA HIS A 66 -3.37 1.99 7.75
C HIS A 66 -2.98 1.53 6.34
N ALA A 67 -3.17 0.24 6.02
CA ALA A 67 -2.97 -0.26 4.65
C ALA A 67 -3.77 0.58 3.63
N MET A 68 -3.11 0.94 2.53
CA MET A 68 -3.66 1.84 1.52
C MET A 68 -3.36 1.35 0.10
N PRO A 69 -4.17 1.75 -0.91
CA PRO A 69 -3.91 1.38 -2.29
C PRO A 69 -2.50 1.80 -2.75
N PRO A 70 -1.80 0.99 -3.55
CA PRO A 70 -0.42 1.26 -3.97
C PRO A 70 -0.30 2.41 -4.99
N THR A 71 -1.41 3.05 -5.37
CA THR A 71 -1.50 4.03 -6.46
C THR A 71 -0.65 5.29 -6.27
N LEU A 72 -0.24 5.59 -5.04
CA LEU A 72 0.70 6.68 -4.73
C LEU A 72 2.11 6.17 -4.34
N ALA A 73 2.32 4.86 -4.26
CA ALA A 73 3.54 4.25 -3.73
C ALA A 73 3.94 4.78 -2.34
N GLN A 74 2.96 5.19 -1.52
CA GLN A 74 3.18 5.82 -0.22
C GLN A 74 2.95 4.90 0.99
N GLY A 75 2.52 3.65 0.81
CA GLY A 75 2.27 2.75 1.95
C GLY A 75 3.50 2.61 2.86
N ALA A 76 4.65 2.27 2.26
CA ALA A 76 5.92 2.17 2.98
C ALA A 76 6.41 3.52 3.53
N GLY A 77 6.26 4.60 2.75
CA GLY A 77 6.65 5.95 3.18
C GLY A 77 5.89 6.40 4.43
N CYS A 78 4.56 6.24 4.43
CA CYS A 78 3.71 6.53 5.59
C CYS A 78 4.06 5.64 6.78
N ALA A 79 4.31 4.34 6.56
CA ALA A 79 4.72 3.43 7.63
C ALA A 79 6.03 3.89 8.31
N MET A 80 7.04 4.30 7.53
CA MET A 80 8.31 4.79 8.05
C MET A 80 8.17 6.12 8.79
N MET A 81 7.40 7.07 8.24
CA MET A 81 7.13 8.35 8.91
C MET A 81 6.40 8.14 10.24
N ASN A 82 5.39 7.27 10.26
CA ASN A 82 4.66 6.96 11.49
C ASN A 82 5.56 6.29 12.54
N ALA A 83 6.45 5.38 12.13
CA ALA A 83 7.40 4.73 13.04
C ALA A 83 8.41 5.72 13.63
N LEU A 84 8.95 6.64 12.82
CA LEU A 84 9.80 7.72 13.32
C LEU A 84 9.04 8.65 14.26
N GLY A 85 7.82 9.03 13.87
CA GLY A 85 6.97 9.90 14.67
C GLY A 85 6.65 9.31 16.05
N LEU A 86 6.46 7.98 16.11
CA LEU A 86 6.26 7.24 17.35
C LEU A 86 7.50 7.29 18.25
N ALA A 87 8.69 7.05 17.68
CA ALA A 87 9.94 7.12 18.43
C ALA A 87 10.16 8.53 19.03
N VAL A 88 9.88 9.58 18.25
CA VAL A 88 9.97 10.97 18.72
C VAL A 88 8.98 11.24 19.87
N ALA A 89 7.72 10.83 19.73
CA ALA A 89 6.72 11.08 20.76
C ALA A 89 7.05 10.37 22.10
N LEU A 90 7.65 9.17 22.02
CA LEU A 90 8.12 8.42 23.19
C LEU A 90 9.34 9.06 23.87
N ASP A 91 10.14 9.84 23.14
CA ASP A 91 11.26 10.61 23.70
C ASP A 91 10.78 11.92 24.36
N GLU A 92 9.71 12.51 23.83
CA GLU A 92 9.15 13.80 24.28
C GLU A 92 8.24 13.69 25.53
N HIS A 93 7.77 12.50 25.90
CA HIS A 93 6.82 12.31 27.01
C HIS A 93 7.27 11.22 27.98
N GLU A 94 7.06 11.45 29.28
CA GLU A 94 7.38 10.46 30.32
C GLU A 94 6.38 9.28 30.35
N SER A 95 5.11 9.55 30.01
CA SER A 95 4.06 8.54 29.96
C SER A 95 3.92 7.96 28.56
N VAL A 96 4.06 6.64 28.44
CA VAL A 96 3.87 5.92 27.17
C VAL A 96 2.46 6.13 26.64
N GLU A 97 1.46 6.05 27.51
CA GLU A 97 0.05 6.23 27.13
C GLU A 97 -0.19 7.65 26.57
N GLU A 98 0.48 8.67 27.10
CA GLU A 98 0.39 10.05 26.59
C GLU A 98 1.15 10.21 25.27
N ALA A 99 2.35 9.65 25.16
CA ALA A 99 3.13 9.63 23.94
C ALA A 99 2.34 9.01 22.77
N LEU A 100 1.71 7.86 23.00
CA LEU A 100 0.95 7.14 21.97
C LEU A 100 -0.27 7.93 21.50
N LYS A 101 -0.96 8.61 22.43
CA LYS A 101 -2.08 9.50 22.07
C LYS A 101 -1.59 10.68 21.24
N HIS A 102 -0.52 11.35 21.67
CA HIS A 102 0.03 12.50 20.98
C HIS A 102 0.53 12.14 19.57
N TRP A 103 1.23 11.01 19.45
CA TRP A 103 1.69 10.46 18.18
C TRP A 103 0.53 10.22 17.21
N GLU A 104 -0.52 9.54 17.64
CA GLU A 104 -1.67 9.26 16.78
C GLU A 104 -2.36 10.56 16.32
N GLU A 105 -2.57 11.51 17.23
CA GLU A 105 -3.16 12.82 16.91
C GLU A 105 -2.35 13.60 15.87
N ARG A 106 -1.01 13.50 15.94
CA ARG A 106 -0.10 14.18 15.01
C ARG A 106 -0.03 13.52 13.64
N GLU A 107 0.14 12.20 13.60
CA GLU A 107 0.48 11.47 12.37
C GLU A 107 -0.75 11.00 11.56
N ARG A 108 -1.87 10.73 12.24
CA ARG A 108 -3.09 10.19 11.61
C ARG A 108 -3.68 11.08 10.52
N PRO A 109 -3.77 12.43 10.67
CA PRO A 109 -4.33 13.30 9.63
C PRO A 109 -3.61 13.18 8.28
N LEU A 110 -2.28 13.11 8.29
CA LEU A 110 -1.47 13.00 7.07
C LEU A 110 -1.61 11.63 6.41
N THR A 111 -1.59 10.57 7.22
CA THR A 111 -1.79 9.19 6.74
C THR A 111 -3.19 9.01 6.14
N ASP A 112 -4.24 9.53 6.80
CA ASP A 112 -5.61 9.47 6.29
C ASP A 112 -5.82 10.33 5.04
N HIS A 113 -5.13 11.47 4.92
CA HIS A 113 -5.11 12.25 3.69
C HIS A 113 -4.51 11.44 2.54
N THR A 114 -3.34 10.85 2.75
CA THR A 114 -2.62 10.06 1.74
C THR A 114 -3.44 8.86 1.29
N ARG A 115 -4.03 8.11 2.23
CA ARG A 115 -4.92 6.98 1.95
C ARG A 115 -6.13 7.40 1.11
N ARG A 116 -6.80 8.50 1.46
CA ARG A 116 -7.94 9.03 0.67
C ARG A 116 -7.53 9.41 -0.75
N ARG A 117 -6.37 10.06 -0.93
CA ARG A 117 -5.87 10.39 -2.28
C ARG A 117 -5.52 9.14 -3.08
N ALA A 118 -4.94 8.13 -2.44
CA ALA A 118 -4.63 6.86 -3.08
C ALA A 118 -5.91 6.14 -3.55
N ALA A 119 -6.94 6.12 -2.71
CA ALA A 119 -8.25 5.57 -3.05
C ALA A 119 -8.93 6.31 -4.21
N GLY A 120 -8.93 7.65 -4.21
CA GLY A 120 -9.52 8.43 -5.30
C GLY A 120 -8.84 8.24 -6.66
N ARG A 121 -7.53 7.96 -6.68
CA ARG A 121 -6.82 7.61 -7.92
C ARG A 121 -7.09 6.18 -8.38
N HIS A 122 -7.32 5.26 -7.44
CA HIS A 122 -7.67 3.88 -7.75
C HIS A 122 -9.03 3.79 -8.45
N THR A 123 -10.06 4.49 -7.92
CA THR A 123 -11.39 4.51 -8.54
C THR A 123 -11.39 5.18 -9.91
N ALA A 124 -10.66 6.29 -10.07
CA ALA A 124 -10.52 6.99 -11.35
C ALA A 124 -9.75 6.17 -12.41
N ALA A 125 -8.78 5.34 -11.99
CA ALA A 125 -8.07 4.42 -12.89
C ALA A 125 -8.97 3.27 -13.35
N GLY A 126 -9.83 2.74 -12.47
CA GLY A 126 -10.81 1.70 -12.82
C GLY A 126 -11.86 2.17 -13.83
N GLN A 127 -12.30 3.43 -13.76
CA GLN A 127 -13.29 3.99 -14.69
C GLN A 127 -12.75 4.29 -16.10
N ARG A 128 -11.43 4.43 -16.29
CA ARG A 128 -10.82 4.72 -17.61
C ARG A 128 -10.57 3.47 -18.46
N HIS A 129 -10.87 2.27 -17.98
CA HIS A 129 -10.67 1.01 -18.72
C HIS A 129 -11.98 0.28 -19.05
N GLY A 130 -13.15 0.87 -18.76
CA GLY A 130 -14.47 0.32 -19.08
C GLY A 130 -15.12 0.84 -20.37
N LEU A 131 -14.40 1.60 -21.21
CA LEU A 131 -14.89 2.07 -22.50
C LEU A 131 -13.81 1.84 -23.56
N GLY A 132 -13.93 0.71 -24.28
CA GLY A 132 -13.06 0.31 -25.38
C GLY A 132 -13.41 -1.08 -25.87
#